data_AF-A0A1X1YVV0-F1
#
_entry.id   AF-A0A1X1YVV0-F1
#
_cell.length_a   1.000
_cell.length_b   1.000
_cell.length_c   1.000
_cell.angle_alpha   90.00
_cell.angle_beta   90.00
_cell.angle_gamma   90.00
#
_symmetry.space_group_name_H-M   'P 1'
#
loop_
_entity.id
_entity.type
_entity.pdbx_description
1 polymer ?
#
loop_
_entity_poly.entity_id
_entity_poly.type
_entity_poly.pdbx_seq_one_letter_code
_entity_poly.pdbx_strand_id
1 'polypeptide(L)'
;MSVVATVAGIPVLVDEVDAAETRLRGGPGAAALPAGGTSEGRQLRRWLTQLIVTERLVAAEADARGLSGRGVPSEAELLPDATARLELGSVAAAALAEPRARALFADVTAAVGVDDEQVADYHARNPLRFAKPRRERHGWRTPPPVGPPLDDVRSAIADHLRGAARRRAFRVWLDARRAELVRLAPGYEHPGDPRQPDNTHRH
;
A
#
# COMPACT_ATOMS: atom_id res chain seq x y z
N MET A 1 -7.27 -30.12 -7.72
CA MET A 1 -7.19 -28.67 -7.49
C MET A 1 -6.02 -28.41 -6.56
N SER A 2 -5.02 -27.62 -6.99
CA SER A 2 -3.86 -27.30 -6.16
C SER A 2 -4.17 -26.08 -5.28
N VAL A 3 -3.79 -26.13 -4.00
CA VAL A 3 -3.94 -25.02 -3.05
C VAL A 3 -2.63 -24.22 -3.04
N VAL A 4 -2.71 -22.91 -3.25
CA VAL A 4 -1.54 -22.01 -3.25
C VAL A 4 -1.35 -21.31 -1.90
N ALA A 5 -2.43 -21.16 -1.14
CA ALA A 5 -2.42 -20.60 0.20
C ALA A 5 -3.65 -21.03 1.00
N THR A 6 -3.62 -20.80 2.29
CA THR A 6 -4.79 -20.86 3.18
C THR A 6 -4.84 -19.58 3.99
N VAL A 7 -6.02 -18.95 4.05
CA VAL A 7 -6.26 -17.71 4.80
C VAL A 7 -7.36 -17.99 5.81
N ALA A 8 -7.04 -17.92 7.10
CA ALA A 8 -7.98 -18.23 8.20
C ALA A 8 -8.70 -19.59 8.01
N GLY A 9 -7.97 -20.60 7.52
CA GLY A 9 -8.52 -21.94 7.25
C GLY A 9 -9.20 -22.10 5.89
N ILE A 10 -9.42 -21.03 5.13
CA ILE A 10 -10.06 -21.08 3.80
C ILE A 10 -8.98 -21.22 2.72
N PRO A 11 -9.06 -22.23 1.84
CA PRO A 11 -8.08 -22.41 0.77
C PRO A 11 -8.21 -21.33 -0.31
N VAL A 12 -7.05 -20.94 -0.85
CA VAL A 12 -6.91 -20.22 -2.11
C VAL A 12 -6.41 -21.20 -3.15
N LEU A 13 -7.17 -21.39 -4.22
CA LEU A 13 -6.85 -22.36 -5.27
C LEU A 13 -5.98 -21.72 -6.36
N VAL A 14 -5.18 -22.55 -7.03
CA VAL A 14 -4.36 -22.12 -8.18
C VAL A 14 -5.23 -21.54 -9.31
N ASP A 15 -6.41 -22.12 -9.54
CA ASP A 15 -7.36 -21.67 -10.56
C ASP A 15 -7.81 -20.21 -10.35
N GLU A 16 -7.77 -19.72 -9.10
CA GLU A 16 -8.09 -18.33 -8.78
C GLU A 16 -6.96 -17.38 -9.18
N VAL A 17 -5.70 -17.82 -9.01
CA VAL A 17 -4.52 -17.09 -9.48
C VAL A 17 -4.52 -17.04 -11.00
N ASP A 18 -4.86 -18.16 -11.65
CA ASP A 18 -4.99 -18.24 -13.11
C ASP A 18 -6.08 -17.29 -13.62
N ALA A 19 -7.26 -17.32 -13.00
CA ALA A 19 -8.35 -16.42 -13.35
C ALA A 19 -7.98 -14.94 -13.14
N ALA A 20 -7.25 -14.62 -12.06
CA ALA A 20 -6.76 -13.26 -11.82
C ALA A 20 -5.74 -12.82 -12.87
N GLU A 21 -4.81 -13.70 -13.25
CA GLU A 21 -3.83 -13.41 -14.31
C GLU A 21 -4.52 -13.22 -15.66
N THR A 22 -5.50 -14.06 -16.02
CA THR A 22 -6.29 -13.90 -17.25
C THR A 22 -7.00 -12.55 -17.29
N ARG A 23 -7.65 -12.14 -16.18
CA ARG A 23 -8.29 -10.82 -16.10
C ARG A 23 -7.28 -9.68 -16.28
N LEU A 24 -6.12 -9.78 -15.62
CA LEU A 24 -5.08 -8.76 -15.71
C LEU A 24 -4.52 -8.63 -17.15
N ARG A 25 -4.29 -9.76 -17.82
CA ARG A 25 -3.83 -9.81 -19.23
C ARG A 25 -4.91 -9.41 -20.24
N GLY A 26 -6.19 -9.48 -19.87
CA GLY A 26 -7.29 -8.95 -20.67
C GLY A 26 -7.58 -7.47 -20.43
N GLY A 27 -6.89 -6.84 -19.48
CA GLY A 27 -7.17 -5.48 -19.03
C GLY A 27 -6.33 -4.38 -19.71
N PRO A 28 -6.62 -3.11 -19.39
CA PRO A 28 -5.78 -2.00 -19.79
C PRO A 28 -4.38 -2.16 -19.17
N GLY A 29 -3.33 -2.08 -20.00
CA GLY A 29 -1.95 -2.26 -19.55
C GLY A 29 -1.39 -3.67 -19.77
N ALA A 30 -2.14 -4.57 -20.40
CA ALA A 30 -1.67 -5.92 -20.75
C ALA A 30 -0.31 -5.92 -21.49
N ALA A 31 -0.08 -4.92 -22.36
CA ALA A 31 1.16 -4.77 -23.13
C ALA A 31 2.41 -4.50 -22.26
N ALA A 32 2.23 -4.03 -21.03
CA ALA A 32 3.32 -3.77 -20.08
C ALA A 32 3.61 -4.96 -19.16
N LEU A 33 2.81 -6.03 -19.23
CA LEU A 33 2.97 -7.18 -18.35
C LEU A 33 4.11 -8.09 -18.83
N PRO A 34 4.89 -8.67 -17.90
CA PRO A 34 5.82 -9.73 -18.24
C PRO A 34 5.15 -10.89 -18.99
N ALA A 35 5.86 -11.43 -19.98
CA ALA A 35 5.40 -12.59 -20.73
C ALA A 35 5.25 -13.82 -19.82
N GLY A 36 4.29 -14.69 -20.16
CA GLY A 36 4.15 -15.98 -19.49
C GLY A 36 5.40 -16.85 -19.68
N GLY A 37 5.71 -17.69 -18.70
CA GLY A 37 6.85 -18.61 -18.76
C GLY A 37 8.22 -18.00 -18.43
N THR A 38 8.34 -16.66 -18.33
CA THR A 38 9.58 -16.00 -17.88
C THR A 38 9.69 -15.96 -16.35
N SER A 39 10.86 -15.62 -15.83
CA SER A 39 11.08 -15.35 -14.40
C SER A 39 10.18 -14.22 -13.90
N GLU A 40 10.07 -13.13 -14.65
CA GLU A 40 9.23 -11.98 -14.34
C GLU A 40 7.75 -12.35 -14.40
N GLY A 41 7.35 -13.23 -15.33
CA GLY A 41 6.00 -13.81 -15.37
C GLY A 41 5.69 -14.65 -14.12
N ARG A 42 6.64 -15.46 -13.63
CA ARG A 42 6.49 -16.17 -12.35
C ARG A 42 6.40 -15.21 -11.18
N GLN A 43 7.18 -14.12 -11.18
CA GLN A 43 7.09 -13.09 -10.14
C GLN A 43 5.73 -12.36 -10.16
N LEU A 44 5.16 -12.09 -11.33
CA LEU A 44 3.80 -11.56 -11.44
C LEU A 44 2.79 -12.50 -10.80
N ARG A 45 2.87 -13.81 -11.06
CA ARG A 45 1.98 -14.81 -10.44
C ARG A 45 2.13 -14.88 -8.92
N ARG A 46 3.36 -14.78 -8.40
CA ARG A 46 3.60 -14.69 -6.95
C ARG A 46 2.97 -13.42 -6.38
N TRP A 47 3.18 -12.27 -7.02
CA TRP A 47 2.55 -11.01 -6.60
C TRP A 47 1.02 -11.09 -6.60
N LEU A 48 0.41 -11.65 -7.64
CA LEU A 48 -1.04 -11.90 -7.69
C LEU A 48 -1.51 -12.79 -6.54
N THR A 49 -0.75 -13.84 -6.22
CA THR A 49 -1.03 -14.69 -5.06
C THR A 49 -0.99 -13.88 -3.75
N GLN A 50 0.01 -12.99 -3.58
CA GLN A 50 0.08 -12.11 -2.42
C GLN A 50 -1.11 -11.17 -2.33
N LEU A 51 -1.57 -10.63 -3.47
CA LEU A 51 -2.74 -9.75 -3.55
C LEU A 51 -4.02 -10.48 -3.16
N ILE A 52 -4.33 -11.62 -3.79
CA ILE A 52 -5.53 -12.43 -3.49
C ILE A 52 -5.58 -12.83 -2.01
N VAL A 53 -4.44 -13.25 -1.46
CA VAL A 53 -4.30 -13.60 -0.04
C VAL A 53 -4.58 -12.40 0.86
N THR A 54 -4.04 -11.23 0.50
CA THR A 54 -4.22 -10.00 1.27
C THR A 54 -5.67 -9.51 1.19
N GLU A 55 -6.29 -9.54 0.02
CA GLU A 55 -7.70 -9.18 -0.18
C GLU A 55 -8.62 -10.07 0.64
N ARG A 56 -8.39 -11.40 0.65
CA ARG A 56 -9.15 -12.32 1.51
C ARG A 56 -8.96 -12.05 2.99
N LEU A 57 -7.72 -11.82 3.42
CA LEU A 57 -7.42 -11.50 4.82
C LEU A 57 -8.14 -10.23 5.23
N VAL A 58 -8.03 -9.17 4.42
CA VAL A 58 -8.69 -7.89 4.65
C VAL A 58 -10.22 -8.05 4.69
N ALA A 59 -10.80 -8.83 3.79
CA ALA A 59 -12.23 -9.09 3.78
C ALA A 59 -12.68 -9.80 5.07
N ALA A 60 -11.97 -10.85 5.50
CA ALA A 60 -12.26 -11.57 6.73
C ALA A 60 -12.13 -10.67 7.97
N GLU A 61 -11.10 -9.84 8.04
CA GLU A 61 -10.88 -8.89 9.13
C GLU A 61 -11.96 -7.78 9.14
N ALA A 62 -12.39 -7.31 7.97
CA ALA A 62 -13.48 -6.34 7.86
C ALA A 62 -14.81 -6.94 8.29
N ASP A 63 -15.13 -8.17 7.86
CA ASP A 63 -16.34 -8.88 8.25
C ASP A 63 -16.38 -9.15 9.76
N ALA A 64 -15.26 -9.59 10.35
CA ALA A 64 -15.14 -9.81 11.79
C ALA A 64 -15.38 -8.54 12.64
N ARG A 65 -15.14 -7.36 12.06
CA ARG A 65 -15.38 -6.05 12.69
C ARG A 65 -16.71 -5.41 12.29
N GLY A 66 -17.51 -6.08 11.45
CA GLY A 66 -18.75 -5.51 10.93
C GLY A 66 -18.56 -4.28 10.05
N LEU A 67 -17.39 -4.14 9.42
CA LEU A 67 -17.07 -2.97 8.61
C LEU A 67 -17.75 -3.04 7.22
N SER A 68 -18.23 -1.89 6.78
CA SER A 68 -18.85 -1.72 5.45
C SER A 68 -18.06 -0.74 4.60
N GLY A 69 -18.22 -0.80 3.28
CA GLY A 69 -17.60 0.14 2.35
C GLY A 69 -18.26 1.52 2.28
N ARG A 70 -19.23 1.84 3.16
CA ARG A 70 -19.97 3.10 3.12
C ARG A 70 -19.27 4.19 3.93
N GLY A 71 -19.20 5.41 3.38
CA GLY A 71 -18.62 6.56 4.07
C GLY A 71 -17.12 6.45 4.34
N VAL A 72 -16.43 5.59 3.60
CA VAL A 72 -14.99 5.36 3.76
C VAL A 72 -14.17 6.43 3.05
N PRO A 73 -12.94 6.74 3.51
CA PRO A 73 -12.04 7.62 2.79
C PRO A 73 -11.83 7.15 1.36
N SER A 74 -11.71 8.06 0.41
CA SER A 74 -11.31 7.80 -0.97
C SER A 74 -9.89 7.23 -1.06
N GLU A 75 -9.57 6.54 -2.16
CA GLU A 75 -8.19 6.09 -2.41
C GLU A 75 -7.21 7.27 -2.47
N ALA A 76 -7.63 8.39 -3.08
CA ALA A 76 -6.81 9.59 -3.20
C ALA A 76 -6.48 10.25 -1.84
N GLU A 77 -7.37 10.12 -0.84
CA GLU A 77 -7.09 10.61 0.51
C GLU A 77 -6.05 9.75 1.24
N LEU A 78 -6.06 8.42 1.04
CA LEU A 78 -5.11 7.52 1.69
C LEU A 78 -3.77 7.42 0.96
N LEU A 79 -3.81 7.49 -0.37
CA LEU A 79 -2.69 7.32 -1.31
C LEU A 79 -2.59 8.54 -2.25
N PRO A 80 -2.32 9.75 -1.71
CA PRO A 80 -2.34 11.00 -2.48
C PRO A 80 -1.26 11.07 -3.57
N ASP A 81 -0.17 10.33 -3.42
CA ASP A 81 0.95 10.35 -4.35
C ASP A 81 1.67 8.98 -4.42
N ALA A 82 2.74 8.91 -5.22
CA ALA A 82 3.55 7.72 -5.35
C ALA A 82 4.31 7.37 -4.06
N THR A 83 4.71 8.37 -3.28
CA THR A 83 5.41 8.17 -2.00
C THR A 83 4.52 7.43 -1.01
N ALA A 84 3.26 7.85 -0.88
CA ALA A 84 2.28 7.18 -0.02
C ALA A 84 2.05 5.72 -0.42
N ARG A 85 2.04 5.41 -1.72
CA ARG A 85 1.96 4.02 -2.22
C ARG A 85 3.20 3.21 -1.84
N LEU A 86 4.39 3.80 -1.98
CA LEU A 86 5.65 3.14 -1.62
C LEU A 86 5.77 2.87 -0.12
N GLU A 87 5.31 3.79 0.74
CA GLU A 87 5.29 3.61 2.20
C GLU A 87 4.48 2.40 2.66
N LEU A 88 3.41 2.09 1.93
CA LEU A 88 2.51 0.98 2.21
C LEU A 88 2.98 -0.34 1.55
N GLY A 89 3.64 -0.24 0.41
CA GLY A 89 4.04 -1.38 -0.43
C GLY A 89 2.98 -1.75 -1.47
N SER A 90 3.40 -2.38 -2.58
CA SER A 90 2.56 -2.58 -3.77
C SER A 90 1.28 -3.37 -3.49
N VAL A 91 1.38 -4.46 -2.74
CA VAL A 91 0.25 -5.36 -2.43
C VAL A 91 -0.79 -4.66 -1.56
N ALA A 92 -0.35 -4.07 -0.44
CA ALA A 92 -1.25 -3.38 0.48
C ALA A 92 -1.85 -2.11 -0.15
N ALA A 93 -1.10 -1.38 -0.97
CA ALA A 93 -1.63 -0.26 -1.75
C ALA A 93 -2.68 -0.70 -2.77
N ALA A 94 -2.46 -1.79 -3.49
CA ALA A 94 -3.43 -2.32 -4.45
C ALA A 94 -4.74 -2.76 -3.75
N ALA A 95 -4.65 -3.38 -2.57
CA ALA A 95 -5.82 -3.80 -1.80
C ALA A 95 -6.73 -2.62 -1.41
N LEU A 96 -6.19 -1.39 -1.26
CA LEU A 96 -6.97 -0.19 -0.93
C LEU A 96 -7.86 0.31 -2.07
N ALA A 97 -7.80 -0.27 -3.27
CA ALA A 97 -8.82 -0.01 -4.30
C ALA A 97 -10.22 -0.41 -3.79
N GLU A 98 -10.31 -1.48 -3.01
CA GLU A 98 -11.55 -1.99 -2.43
C GLU A 98 -12.03 -1.10 -1.26
N PRO A 99 -13.28 -0.56 -1.30
CA PRO A 99 -13.82 0.25 -0.22
C PRO A 99 -13.75 -0.39 1.18
N ARG A 100 -13.98 -1.71 1.29
CA ARG A 100 -13.88 -2.41 2.58
C ARG A 100 -12.46 -2.44 3.14
N ALA A 101 -11.44 -2.50 2.29
CA ALA A 101 -10.05 -2.39 2.71
C ALA A 101 -9.75 -1.01 3.29
N ARG A 102 -10.32 0.05 2.70
CA ARG A 102 -10.21 1.42 3.20
C ARG A 102 -10.95 1.62 4.53
N ALA A 103 -12.10 0.97 4.71
CA ALA A 103 -12.80 0.93 6.00
C ALA A 103 -11.90 0.34 7.09
N LEU A 104 -11.30 -0.82 6.80
CA LEU A 104 -10.41 -1.52 7.72
C LEU A 104 -9.16 -0.69 8.02
N PHE A 105 -8.54 -0.08 7.01
CA PHE A 105 -7.45 0.86 7.20
C PHE A 105 -7.84 1.98 8.17
N ALA A 106 -9.01 2.59 7.96
CA ALA A 106 -9.48 3.69 8.77
C ALA A 106 -9.67 3.28 10.23
N ASP A 107 -10.30 2.13 10.46
CA ASP A 107 -10.58 1.55 11.77
C ASP A 107 -9.30 1.22 12.55
N VAL A 108 -8.42 0.37 11.99
CA VAL A 108 -7.23 -0.11 12.72
C VAL A 108 -6.19 0.99 12.98
N THR A 109 -6.30 2.11 12.29
CA THR A 109 -5.39 3.26 12.45
C THR A 109 -6.05 4.46 13.12
N ALA A 110 -7.29 4.33 13.62
CA ALA A 110 -8.06 5.44 14.17
C ALA A 110 -7.35 6.14 15.35
N ALA A 111 -6.62 5.38 16.17
CA ALA A 111 -5.88 5.90 17.32
C ALA A 111 -4.50 6.50 16.98
N VAL A 112 -4.09 6.48 15.71
CA VAL A 112 -2.78 7.00 15.31
C VAL A 112 -2.82 8.53 15.23
N GLY A 113 -2.23 9.17 16.24
CA GLY A 113 -2.04 10.61 16.33
C GLY A 113 -0.63 11.06 15.95
N VAL A 114 -0.48 12.38 15.81
CA VAL A 114 0.81 13.09 15.74
C VAL A 114 0.68 14.27 16.69
N ASP A 115 1.67 14.48 17.54
CA ASP A 115 1.69 15.59 18.49
C ASP A 115 2.32 16.86 17.91
N ASP A 116 2.16 17.98 18.61
CA ASP A 116 2.66 19.28 18.17
C ASP A 116 4.19 19.35 18.12
N GLU A 117 4.89 18.57 18.96
CA GLU A 117 6.35 18.50 18.99
C GLU A 117 6.88 17.87 17.70
N GLN A 118 6.30 16.74 17.29
CA GLN A 118 6.61 16.06 16.03
C GLN A 118 6.37 16.97 14.82
N VAL A 119 5.32 17.79 14.85
CA VAL A 119 5.00 18.76 13.79
C VAL A 119 6.05 19.87 13.73
N ALA A 120 6.42 20.44 14.89
CA ALA A 120 7.44 21.48 14.98
C ALA A 120 8.83 20.95 14.54
N ASP A 121 9.22 19.77 15.02
CA ASP A 121 10.49 19.11 14.68
C ASP A 121 10.59 18.77 13.19
N TYR A 122 9.48 18.34 12.58
CA TYR A 122 9.45 18.10 11.14
C TYR A 122 9.61 19.40 10.37
N HIS A 123 8.91 20.47 10.76
CA HIS A 123 9.02 21.80 10.11
C HIS A 123 10.45 22.32 10.16
N ALA A 124 11.09 22.27 11.33
CA ALA A 124 12.46 22.73 11.52
C ALA A 124 13.47 21.98 10.62
N ARG A 125 13.29 20.67 10.44
CA ARG A 125 14.14 19.85 9.56
C ARG A 125 13.80 19.97 8.07
N ASN A 126 12.60 20.41 7.74
CA ASN A 126 12.09 20.45 6.37
C ASN A 126 11.46 21.82 6.03
N PRO A 127 12.20 22.93 6.21
CA PRO A 127 11.63 24.28 6.20
C PRO A 127 10.95 24.67 4.87
N LEU A 128 11.37 24.08 3.75
CA LEU A 128 10.83 24.38 2.42
C LEU A 128 9.78 23.38 1.92
N ARG A 129 9.53 22.28 2.64
CA ARG A 129 8.70 21.16 2.15
C ARG A 129 7.25 21.51 1.86
N PHE A 130 6.71 22.48 2.59
CA PHE A 130 5.33 22.99 2.47
C PHE A 130 5.27 24.41 1.91
N ALA A 131 6.38 24.91 1.38
CA ALA A 131 6.42 26.24 0.82
C ALA A 131 5.73 26.27 -0.55
N LYS A 132 4.85 27.25 -0.79
CA LYS A 132 4.17 27.41 -2.08
C LYS A 132 5.18 27.82 -3.15
N PRO A 133 5.29 27.10 -4.28
CA PRO A 133 6.19 27.48 -5.37
C PRO A 133 5.81 28.87 -5.92
N ARG A 134 6.79 29.74 -6.13
CA ARG A 134 6.57 31.05 -6.79
C ARG A 134 6.62 30.88 -8.31
N ARG A 135 5.69 31.51 -9.02
CA ARG A 135 5.74 31.63 -10.50
C ARG A 135 6.54 32.86 -10.84
N GLU A 136 7.61 32.71 -11.62
CA GLU A 136 8.36 33.84 -12.15
C GLU A 136 7.74 34.42 -13.42
N ARG A 137 8.23 35.60 -13.81
CA ARG A 137 7.79 36.39 -14.97
C ARG A 137 7.93 35.64 -16.30
N HIS A 138 8.70 34.56 -16.34
CA HIS A 138 8.93 33.70 -17.50
C HIS A 138 8.25 32.31 -17.39
N GLY A 139 7.38 32.09 -16.40
CA GLY A 139 6.60 30.85 -16.24
C GLY A 139 7.31 29.71 -15.51
N TRP A 140 8.61 29.83 -15.23
CA TRP A 140 9.37 28.89 -14.40
C TRP A 140 8.94 28.96 -12.93
N ARG A 141 8.96 27.82 -12.25
CA ARG A 141 8.69 27.72 -10.80
C ARG A 141 10.01 27.72 -10.05
N THR A 142 10.21 28.69 -9.16
CA THR A 142 11.40 28.74 -8.29
C THR A 142 11.03 28.39 -6.84
N PRO A 143 11.91 27.66 -6.13
CA PRO A 143 11.74 27.42 -4.70
C PRO A 143 11.78 28.76 -3.95
N PRO A 144 10.86 28.99 -3.01
CA PRO A 144 10.92 30.20 -2.20
C PRO A 144 12.20 30.18 -1.33
N PRO A 145 12.85 31.33 -1.13
CA PRO A 145 14.11 31.42 -0.37
C PRO A 145 13.92 31.23 1.14
N VAL A 146 12.68 31.33 1.64
CA VAL A 146 12.32 31.22 3.05
C VAL A 146 11.09 30.32 3.17
N GLY A 147 11.12 29.43 4.17
CA GLY A 147 9.99 28.57 4.51
C GLY A 147 8.82 29.35 5.10
N PRO A 148 7.57 28.87 4.94
CA PRO A 148 6.43 29.48 5.61
C PRO A 148 6.56 29.34 7.14
N PRO A 149 6.06 30.30 7.93
CA PRO A 149 5.91 30.16 9.37
C PRO A 149 5.16 28.87 9.73
N LEU A 150 5.51 28.26 10.87
CA LEU A 150 4.92 26.97 11.28
C LEU A 150 3.39 27.05 11.34
N ASP A 151 2.83 28.12 11.92
CA ASP A 151 1.39 28.25 12.11
C ASP A 151 0.61 28.29 10.78
N ASP A 152 1.22 28.77 9.69
CA ASP A 152 0.61 28.81 8.36
C ASP A 152 0.49 27.41 7.73
N VAL A 153 1.35 26.46 8.13
CA VAL A 153 1.44 25.12 7.54
C VAL A 153 1.25 23.98 8.53
N ARG A 154 0.98 24.27 9.80
CA ARG A 154 0.84 23.30 10.89
C ARG A 154 -0.12 22.17 10.54
N SER A 155 -1.33 22.50 10.06
CA SER A 155 -2.34 21.50 9.69
C SER A 155 -1.86 20.60 8.55
N ALA A 156 -1.24 21.18 7.51
CA ALA A 156 -0.77 20.41 6.37
C ALA A 156 0.37 19.46 6.75
N ILE A 157 1.26 19.88 7.67
CA ILE A 157 2.31 19.02 8.23
C ILE A 157 1.68 17.91 9.07
N ALA A 158 0.76 18.25 9.97
CA ALA A 158 0.09 17.27 10.82
C ALA A 158 -0.63 16.20 10.00
N ASP A 159 -1.34 16.59 8.94
CA ASP A 159 -2.05 15.66 8.05
C ASP A 159 -1.09 14.78 7.26
N HIS A 160 0.01 15.36 6.75
CA HIS A 160 1.06 14.60 6.07
C HIS A 160 1.69 13.54 6.98
N LEU A 161 2.10 13.95 8.19
CA LEU A 161 2.71 13.07 9.18
C LEU A 161 1.75 12.00 9.66
N ARG A 162 0.49 12.36 9.95
CA ARG A 162 -0.53 11.41 10.37
C ARG A 162 -0.81 10.40 9.26
N GLY A 163 -0.89 10.83 8.00
CA GLY A 163 -1.03 9.93 6.86
C GLY A 163 0.11 8.91 6.78
N ALA A 164 1.36 9.36 6.89
CA ALA A 164 2.53 8.49 6.87
C ALA A 164 2.55 7.52 8.06
N ALA A 165 2.27 8.01 9.27
CA ALA A 165 2.19 7.21 10.48
C ALA A 165 1.11 6.13 10.40
N ARG A 166 -0.09 6.48 9.88
CA ARG A 166 -1.19 5.53 9.67
C ARG A 166 -0.83 4.45 8.67
N ARG A 167 -0.20 4.80 7.53
CA ARG A 167 0.27 3.81 6.55
C ARG A 167 1.30 2.85 7.14
N ARG A 168 2.26 3.37 7.92
CA ARG A 168 3.22 2.53 8.64
C ARG A 168 2.54 1.60 9.64
N ALA A 169 1.61 2.12 10.45
CA ALA A 169 0.88 1.34 11.44
C ALA A 169 0.03 0.24 10.79
N PHE A 170 -0.68 0.56 9.70
CA PHE A 170 -1.45 -0.42 8.94
C PHE A 170 -0.57 -1.53 8.37
N ARG A 171 0.59 -1.19 7.80
CA ARG A 171 1.54 -2.18 7.27
C ARG A 171 2.00 -3.14 8.37
N VAL A 172 2.42 -2.62 9.51
CA VAL A 172 2.84 -3.44 10.68
C VAL A 172 1.70 -4.35 11.14
N TRP A 173 0.48 -3.80 11.26
CA TRP A 173 -0.70 -4.56 11.65
C TRP A 173 -1.02 -5.68 10.64
N LEU A 174 -1.01 -5.37 9.34
CA LEU A 174 -1.31 -6.32 8.28
C LEU A 174 -0.27 -7.44 8.23
N ASP A 175 1.02 -7.12 8.38
CA ASP A 175 2.10 -8.10 8.44
C ASP A 175 1.90 -9.07 9.62
N ALA A 176 1.51 -8.55 10.79
CA ALA A 176 1.21 -9.38 11.96
C ALA A 176 0.00 -10.30 11.73
N ARG A 177 -1.11 -9.77 11.21
CA ARG A 177 -2.31 -10.57 10.88
C ARG A 177 -2.03 -11.63 9.83
N ARG A 178 -1.20 -11.30 8.84
CA ARG A 178 -0.76 -12.24 7.81
C ARG A 178 0.05 -13.37 8.42
N ALA A 179 1.01 -13.09 9.29
CA ALA A 179 1.80 -14.11 9.96
C ALA A 179 0.93 -15.09 10.76
N GLU A 180 -0.13 -14.57 11.39
CA GLU A 180 -1.06 -15.38 12.17
C GLU A 180 -1.95 -16.26 11.28
N LEU A 181 -2.61 -15.67 10.29
CA LEU A 181 -3.74 -16.29 9.58
C LEU A 181 -3.40 -16.90 8.23
N VAL A 182 -2.22 -16.62 7.66
CA VAL A 182 -1.87 -17.07 6.31
C VAL A 182 -0.84 -18.19 6.36
N ARG A 183 -1.09 -19.23 5.56
CA ARG A 183 -0.10 -20.27 5.23
C ARG A 183 0.04 -20.33 3.71
N LEU A 184 1.25 -20.15 3.19
CA LEU A 184 1.53 -20.25 1.76
C LEU A 184 2.00 -21.67 1.43
N ALA A 185 1.60 -22.20 0.28
CA ALA A 185 2.18 -23.42 -0.25
C ALA A 185 3.61 -23.16 -0.76
N PRO A 186 4.50 -24.17 -0.75
CA PRO A 186 5.85 -24.03 -1.28
C PRO A 186 5.86 -23.51 -2.72
N GLY A 187 6.75 -22.55 -3.02
CA GLY A 187 6.90 -21.91 -4.33
C GLY A 187 6.05 -20.64 -4.54
N TYR A 188 5.13 -20.35 -3.62
CA TYR A 188 4.28 -19.16 -3.61
C TYR A 188 4.68 -18.14 -2.54
N GLU A 189 5.89 -18.25 -1.99
CA GLU A 189 6.45 -17.29 -1.05
C GLU A 189 6.55 -15.89 -1.66
N HIS A 190 6.80 -14.90 -0.80
CA HIS A 190 6.87 -13.50 -1.20
C HIS A 190 7.91 -13.30 -2.34
N PRO A 191 7.61 -12.50 -3.39
CA PRO A 191 8.54 -12.26 -4.52
C PRO A 191 9.96 -11.82 -4.13
N GLY A 192 10.09 -11.10 -3.02
CA GLY A 192 11.36 -10.63 -2.46
C GLY A 192 12.08 -11.61 -1.51
N ASP A 193 11.59 -12.84 -1.31
CA ASP A 193 12.25 -13.83 -0.45
C ASP A 193 13.60 -14.24 -1.07
N PRO A 194 14.73 -14.07 -0.36
CA PRO A 194 16.08 -14.37 -0.89
C PRO A 194 16.30 -15.85 -1.20
N ARG A 195 15.45 -16.75 -0.69
CA ARG A 195 15.52 -18.19 -0.98
C ARG A 195 14.92 -18.54 -2.34
N GLN A 196 14.24 -17.60 -3.01
CA GLN A 196 13.61 -17.85 -4.29
C GLN A 196 14.66 -17.88 -5.42
N PRO A 197 14.59 -18.86 -6.33
CA PRO A 197 15.52 -18.95 -7.45
C PRO A 197 15.38 -17.77 -8.43
N ASP A 198 14.20 -17.14 -8.45
CA ASP A 198 13.91 -15.98 -9.30
C ASP A 198 14.21 -14.64 -8.59
N ASN A 199 14.78 -14.65 -7.38
CA ASN A 199 15.21 -13.41 -6.73
C ASN A 199 16.56 -12.97 -7.30
N THR A 200 16.51 -11.99 -8.21
CA THR A 200 17.70 -11.47 -8.90
C THR A 200 18.35 -10.29 -8.18
N HIS A 201 17.81 -9.85 -7.02
CA HIS A 201 18.39 -8.75 -6.25
C HIS A 201 19.70 -9.23 -5.60
N ARG A 202 20.82 -8.90 -6.23
CA ARG A 202 22.16 -9.05 -5.65
C ARG A 202 22.56 -7.70 -5.07
N HIS A 203 22.89 -7.66 -3.78
CA HIS A 203 23.50 -6.50 -3.13
C HIS A 203 24.94 -6.29 -3.60
#